data_AF-F1A2S0-F1
#
_entry.id   AF-F1A2S0-F1
#
_cell.length_a   1.000
_cell.length_b   1.000
_cell.length_c   1.000
_cell.angle_alpha   90.00
_cell.angle_beta   90.00
_cell.angle_gamma   90.00
#
_symmetry.space_group_name_H-M   'P 1'
#
loop_
_entity.id
_entity.type
_entity.pdbx_description
1 polymer ?
#
loop_
_entity_poly.entity_id
_entity_poly.type
_entity_poly.pdbx_seq_one_letter_code
_entity_poly.pdbx_strand_id
1 'polypeptide(L)'
;TIFKKNVFYEHITDRRVSQYKFIESERDVLIKLAKESDLYLITQIEEDQEEEQVLDLLKSYGIIDAGLNPNKCLFCSTSQGKGHISRHLEVYLHIEGSDIDVLIMLKPHVKNLVLIGNNDKTTTTTTTTTTTTSSSTSNGSTSTGLSVAISPSKSKEDGISIAPSLHEYFEYK
;
A
#
# COMPACT_ATOMS: atom_id res chain seq x y z
N THR A 1 1.40 3.98 0.54
CA THR A 1 1.90 3.85 -0.86
C THR A 1 2.83 5.01 -1.17
N ILE A 2 3.90 4.84 -1.97
CA ILE A 2 4.90 5.90 -2.28
C ILE A 2 4.42 6.96 -3.31
N PHE A 3 3.35 6.66 -4.03
CA PHE A 3 2.67 7.58 -4.94
C PHE A 3 1.24 7.83 -4.50
N LYS A 4 0.74 9.03 -4.77
CA LYS A 4 -0.69 9.37 -4.75
C LYS A 4 -1.19 9.52 -6.20
N LYS A 5 -2.17 8.70 -6.59
CA LYS A 5 -2.87 8.80 -7.88
C LYS A 5 -4.11 9.68 -7.70
N ASN A 6 -4.22 10.75 -8.48
CA ASN A 6 -5.45 11.55 -8.60
C ASN A 6 -6.05 11.31 -9.98
N VAL A 7 -7.37 11.20 -10.06
CA VAL A 7 -8.10 10.97 -11.32
C VAL A 7 -9.11 12.10 -11.50
N PHE A 8 -9.13 12.71 -12.68
CA PHE A 8 -10.07 13.77 -13.05
C PHE A 8 -10.50 13.65 -14.51
N TYR A 9 -11.49 14.43 -14.93
CA TYR A 9 -12.04 14.45 -16.29
C TYR A 9 -11.82 15.83 -16.91
N GLU A 10 -11.29 15.88 -18.13
CA GLU A 10 -11.06 17.13 -18.87
C GLU A 10 -12.26 17.52 -19.74
N HIS A 11 -12.68 18.79 -19.67
CA HIS A 11 -13.89 19.28 -20.33
C HIS A 11 -13.59 19.71 -21.79
N ILE A 12 -13.65 18.74 -22.70
CA ILE A 12 -13.93 18.82 -24.16
C ILE A 12 -14.18 17.40 -24.69
N THR A 13 -13.57 16.38 -24.08
CA THR A 13 -13.68 14.97 -24.49
C THR A 13 -14.15 14.04 -23.37
N ASP A 14 -14.45 14.57 -22.17
CA ASP A 14 -14.62 13.78 -20.93
C ASP A 14 -13.52 12.71 -20.79
N ARG A 15 -12.31 13.05 -21.23
CA ARG A 15 -11.15 12.16 -21.15
C ARG A 15 -10.78 12.04 -19.68
N ARG A 16 -10.74 10.80 -19.20
CA ARG A 16 -10.20 10.48 -17.88
C ARG A 16 -8.69 10.67 -17.91
N VAL A 17 -8.18 11.46 -16.98
CA VAL A 17 -6.76 11.75 -16.83
C VAL A 17 -6.33 11.38 -15.42
N SER A 18 -5.19 10.70 -15.34
CA SER A 18 -4.54 10.36 -14.08
C SER A 18 -3.28 11.18 -13.91
N GLN A 19 -3.04 11.60 -12.67
CA GLN A 19 -1.84 12.31 -12.27
C GLN A 19 -1.24 11.64 -11.04
N TYR A 20 0.04 11.30 -11.14
CA TYR A 20 0.82 10.77 -10.03
C TYR A 20 1.55 11.90 -9.30
N LYS A 21 1.61 11.80 -7.97
CA LYS A 21 2.45 12.65 -7.11
C LYS A 21 3.28 11.76 -6.19
N PHE A 22 4.59 12.02 -6.13
CA PHE A 22 5.49 11.35 -5.21
C PHE A 22 5.29 11.85 -3.77
N ILE A 23 5.36 10.95 -2.79
CA ILE A 23 5.31 11.31 -1.36
C ILE A 23 6.72 11.63 -0.88
N GLU A 24 7.04 12.92 -0.78
CA GLU A 24 8.40 13.40 -0.53
C GLU A 24 9.01 12.91 0.79
N SER A 25 8.18 12.67 1.82
CA SER A 25 8.66 12.13 3.11
C SER A 25 9.27 10.74 2.99
N GLU A 26 8.95 10.00 1.92
CA GLU A 26 9.48 8.65 1.67
C GLU A 26 10.70 8.67 0.74
N ARG A 27 11.20 9.85 0.34
CA ARG A 27 12.30 9.98 -0.62
C ARG A 27 13.58 9.33 -0.11
N ASP A 28 14.04 9.74 1.07
CA ASP A 28 15.37 9.37 1.56
C ASP A 28 15.45 7.88 1.87
N VAL A 29 14.36 7.29 2.37
CA VAL A 29 14.29 5.85 2.60
C VAL A 29 14.31 5.07 1.28
N LEU A 30 13.63 5.56 0.23
CA LEU A 30 13.70 4.95 -1.10
C LEU A 30 15.09 5.06 -1.72
N ILE A 31 15.77 6.20 -1.58
CA ILE A 31 17.16 6.38 -2.03
C ILE A 31 18.08 5.39 -1.32
N LYS A 32 17.92 5.21 0.00
CA LYS A 32 18.72 4.24 0.77
C LYS A 32 18.46 2.82 0.29
N LEU A 33 17.20 2.42 0.12
CA LEU A 33 16.83 1.10 -0.39
C LEU A 33 17.37 0.85 -1.79
N ALA A 34 17.28 1.83 -2.69
CA ALA A 34 17.80 1.72 -4.05
C ALA A 34 19.33 1.51 -4.09
N LYS A 35 20.07 2.03 -3.10
CA LYS A 35 21.52 1.85 -2.97
C LYS A 35 21.92 0.52 -2.36
N GLU A 36 21.16 0.07 -1.37
CA GLU A 36 21.57 -1.03 -0.48
C GLU A 36 20.87 -2.36 -0.78
N SER A 37 19.85 -2.36 -1.63
CA SER A 37 19.01 -3.55 -1.88
C SER A 37 18.65 -3.72 -3.34
N ASP A 38 18.28 -4.96 -3.69
CA ASP A 38 17.71 -5.25 -5.00
C ASP A 38 16.23 -4.85 -5.04
N LEU A 39 15.98 -3.58 -5.36
CA LEU A 39 14.66 -2.95 -5.23
C LEU A 39 13.81 -3.13 -6.50
N TYR A 40 12.58 -3.60 -6.29
CA TYR A 40 11.51 -3.64 -7.30
C TYR A 40 10.38 -2.71 -6.87
N LEU A 41 9.88 -1.89 -7.79
CA LEU A 41 8.69 -1.06 -7.57
C LEU A 41 7.57 -1.57 -8.46
N ILE A 42 6.45 -1.98 -7.86
CA ILE A 42 5.28 -2.46 -8.59
C ILE A 42 4.16 -1.43 -8.45
N THR A 43 3.75 -0.81 -9.56
CA THR A 43 2.70 0.22 -9.56
C THR A 43 1.49 -0.24 -10.35
N GLN A 44 0.30 0.00 -9.81
CA GLN A 44 -0.94 -0.24 -10.54
C GLN A 44 -1.26 0.95 -11.45
N ILE A 45 -1.43 0.68 -12.74
CA ILE A 45 -1.70 1.66 -13.78
C ILE A 45 -2.77 1.15 -14.76
N GLU A 46 -3.32 2.04 -15.57
CA GLU A 46 -4.41 1.75 -16.51
C GLU A 46 -4.08 2.17 -17.95
N GLU A 47 -3.13 3.09 -18.13
CA GLU A 47 -2.74 3.64 -19.43
C GLU A 47 -1.22 3.76 -19.49
N ASP A 48 -0.62 3.55 -20.68
CA ASP A 48 0.84 3.61 -20.87
C ASP A 48 1.44 4.97 -20.49
N GLN A 49 0.67 6.05 -20.66
CA GLN A 49 1.09 7.41 -20.26
C GLN A 49 1.34 7.51 -18.74
N GLU A 50 0.70 6.67 -17.93
CA GLU A 50 0.94 6.61 -16.48
C GLU A 50 2.32 6.01 -16.15
N GLU A 51 2.86 5.11 -16.98
CA GLU A 51 4.21 4.55 -16.79
C GLU A 51 5.27 5.65 -16.88
N GLU A 52 5.19 6.47 -17.93
CA GLU A 52 6.13 7.57 -18.16
C GLU A 52 6.08 8.58 -16.99
N GLN A 53 4.89 8.94 -16.51
CA GLN A 53 4.74 9.82 -15.35
C GLN A 53 5.43 9.26 -14.09
N VAL A 54 5.28 7.96 -13.83
CA VAL A 54 5.88 7.32 -12.65
C VAL A 54 7.41 7.29 -12.77
N LEU A 55 7.93 6.94 -13.94
CA LEU A 55 9.37 6.90 -14.21
C LEU A 55 10.00 8.29 -14.13
N ASP A 56 9.36 9.30 -14.69
CA ASP A 56 9.81 10.69 -14.63
C ASP A 56 9.87 11.21 -13.19
N LEU A 57 8.88 10.88 -12.35
CA LEU A 57 8.91 11.20 -10.92
C LEU A 57 10.09 10.50 -10.22
N LEU A 58 10.28 9.21 -10.44
CA LEU A 58 11.40 8.47 -9.82
C LEU A 58 12.75 9.06 -10.23
N LYS A 59 12.87 9.51 -11.49
CA LYS A 59 14.05 10.22 -11.98
C LYS A 59 14.21 11.59 -11.34
N SER A 60 13.16 12.42 -11.32
CA SER A 60 13.22 13.79 -10.79
C SER A 60 13.55 13.85 -9.29
N TYR A 61 13.13 12.83 -8.53
CA TYR A 61 13.44 12.71 -7.10
C TYR A 61 14.82 12.05 -6.85
N GLY A 62 15.53 11.62 -7.90
CA GLY A 62 16.87 11.03 -7.84
C GLY A 62 16.89 9.57 -7.39
N ILE A 63 15.76 8.87 -7.43
CA ILE A 63 15.65 7.46 -6.99
C ILE A 63 16.34 6.53 -8.00
N ILE A 64 16.15 6.79 -9.30
CA ILE A 64 16.84 6.04 -10.37
C ILE A 64 18.35 6.27 -10.29
N ASP A 65 18.77 7.53 -10.16
CA ASP A 65 20.19 7.88 -10.05
C ASP A 65 20.85 7.32 -8.78
N ALA A 66 20.06 7.02 -7.75
CA ALA A 66 20.54 6.38 -6.53
C ALA A 66 20.83 4.88 -6.68
N GLY A 67 20.37 4.23 -7.76
CA GLY A 67 20.65 2.80 -8.00
C GLY A 67 19.42 1.97 -8.41
N LEU A 68 18.21 2.54 -8.40
CA LEU A 68 17.02 1.82 -8.86
C LEU A 68 17.09 1.59 -10.37
N ASN A 69 17.16 0.31 -10.78
CA ASN A 69 17.12 -0.06 -12.19
C ASN A 69 15.72 0.20 -12.78
N PRO A 70 15.58 1.03 -13.84
CA PRO A 70 14.28 1.30 -14.46
C PRO A 70 13.54 0.04 -14.93
N ASN A 71 14.26 -1.02 -15.32
CA ASN A 71 13.66 -2.31 -15.71
C ASN A 71 13.04 -3.09 -14.53
N LYS A 72 13.22 -2.61 -13.29
CA LYS A 72 12.60 -3.15 -12.07
C LYS A 72 11.44 -2.28 -11.57
N CYS A 73 11.08 -1.24 -12.33
CA CYS A 73 9.81 -0.55 -12.22
C CYS A 73 8.79 -1.34 -13.05
N LEU A 74 7.98 -2.13 -12.37
CA LEU A 74 7.01 -3.03 -12.97
C LEU A 74 5.60 -2.45 -12.82
N PHE A 75 4.77 -2.75 -13.81
CA PHE A 75 3.44 -2.18 -13.93
C PHE A 75 2.40 -3.27 -14.09
N CYS A 76 1.20 -3.06 -13.56
CA CYS A 76 0.08 -3.99 -13.72
C CYS A 76 -1.26 -3.27 -13.61
N SER A 77 -2.33 -3.86 -14.16
CA SER A 77 -3.65 -3.21 -14.16
C SER A 77 -4.52 -3.53 -12.94
N THR A 78 -4.13 -4.50 -12.11
CA THR A 78 -4.95 -4.98 -10.99
C THR A 78 -4.13 -5.12 -9.71
N SER A 79 -4.80 -4.99 -8.56
CA SER A 79 -4.17 -5.25 -7.27
C SER A 79 -3.61 -6.67 -7.17
N GLN A 80 -4.36 -7.66 -7.66
CA GLN A 80 -3.92 -9.05 -7.68
C GLN A 80 -2.67 -9.24 -8.55
N GLY A 81 -2.53 -8.46 -9.63
CA GLY A 81 -1.32 -8.41 -10.45
C GLY A 81 -0.07 -8.08 -9.63
N LYS A 82 -0.16 -7.15 -8.67
CA LYS A 82 0.95 -6.83 -7.75
C LYS A 82 1.40 -8.06 -6.96
N GLY A 83 0.43 -8.78 -6.38
CA GLY A 83 0.68 -10.00 -5.62
C GLY A 83 1.29 -11.10 -6.48
N HIS A 84 0.77 -11.33 -7.69
CA HIS A 84 1.33 -12.32 -8.59
C HIS A 84 2.77 -11.99 -8.99
N ILE A 85 3.08 -10.75 -9.37
CA ILE A 85 4.44 -10.33 -9.73
C ILE A 85 5.38 -10.54 -8.54
N SER A 86 5.00 -10.06 -7.36
CA SER A 86 5.79 -10.21 -6.11
C SER A 86 6.10 -11.68 -5.80
N ARG A 87 5.10 -12.57 -5.94
CA ARG A 87 5.28 -14.02 -5.78
C ARG A 87 6.26 -14.60 -6.79
N HIS A 88 6.15 -14.24 -8.07
CA HIS A 88 7.03 -14.79 -9.11
C HIS A 88 8.47 -14.29 -9.01
N LEU A 89 8.67 -13.08 -8.47
CA LEU A 89 9.98 -12.55 -8.15
C LEU A 89 10.62 -13.19 -6.91
N GLU A 90 9.87 -13.99 -6.15
CA GLU A 90 10.32 -14.61 -4.89
C GLU A 90 10.94 -13.59 -3.91
N VAL A 91 10.30 -12.41 -3.78
CA VAL A 91 10.86 -11.32 -2.98
C VAL A 91 11.02 -11.71 -1.51
N TYR A 92 12.09 -11.23 -0.88
CA TYR A 92 12.32 -11.44 0.55
C TYR A 92 11.36 -10.63 1.44
N LEU A 93 10.98 -9.45 0.98
CA LEU A 93 10.14 -8.48 1.67
C LEU A 93 9.18 -7.84 0.67
N HIS A 94 7.88 -7.91 0.93
CA HIS A 94 6.87 -7.14 0.21
C HIS A 94 6.30 -6.06 1.11
N ILE A 95 6.24 -4.82 0.62
CA ILE A 95 5.64 -3.70 1.33
C ILE A 95 4.45 -3.20 0.50
N GLU A 96 3.27 -3.22 1.09
CA GLU A 96 2.03 -2.80 0.45
C GLU A 96 1.44 -1.62 1.23
N GLY A 97 0.91 -0.64 0.50
CA GLY A 97 0.40 0.58 1.12
C GLY A 97 -1.10 0.81 0.97
N SER A 98 -1.78 -0.02 0.17
CA SER A 98 -3.18 0.23 -0.20
C SER A 98 -4.10 -0.96 -0.03
N ASP A 99 -3.57 -2.18 -0.11
CA ASP A 99 -4.38 -3.38 -0.30
C ASP A 99 -3.91 -4.54 0.59
N ILE A 100 -4.64 -4.77 1.70
CA ILE A 100 -4.33 -5.86 2.64
C ILE A 100 -4.56 -7.25 2.03
N ASP A 101 -5.44 -7.39 1.04
CA ASP A 101 -5.75 -8.67 0.42
C ASP A 101 -4.55 -9.20 -0.39
N VAL A 102 -3.76 -8.29 -0.96
CA VAL A 102 -2.48 -8.63 -1.61
C VAL A 102 -1.52 -9.28 -0.62
N LEU A 103 -1.43 -8.75 0.61
CA LEU A 103 -0.58 -9.33 1.65
C LEU A 103 -1.10 -10.68 2.14
N ILE A 104 -2.42 -10.82 2.32
CA ILE A 104 -3.04 -12.09 2.71
C ILE A 104 -2.72 -13.18 1.67
N MET A 105 -2.82 -12.85 0.38
CA MET A 105 -2.46 -13.76 -0.71
C MET A 105 -0.99 -14.15 -0.70
N LEU A 106 -0.10 -13.22 -0.35
CA LEU A 106 1.35 -13.43 -0.33
C LEU A 106 1.84 -14.15 0.93
N LYS A 107 1.03 -14.25 2.00
CA LYS A 107 1.39 -14.87 3.29
C LYS A 107 2.03 -16.26 3.17
N PRO A 108 1.61 -17.16 2.26
CA PRO A 108 2.26 -18.46 2.08
C PRO A 108 3.59 -18.41 1.31
N HIS A 109 3.90 -17.30 0.65
CA HIS A 109 4.97 -17.21 -0.36
C HIS A 109 6.12 -16.26 0.03
N VAL A 110 5.83 -15.23 0.83
CA VAL A 110 6.80 -14.18 1.17
C VAL A 110 6.99 -14.13 2.68
N LYS A 111 8.26 -14.17 3.12
CA LYS A 111 8.63 -14.27 4.53
C LYS A 111 8.30 -13.02 5.34
N ASN A 112 8.48 -11.85 4.75
CA ASN A 112 8.28 -10.57 5.41
C ASN A 112 7.24 -9.76 4.64
N LEU A 113 6.11 -9.49 5.28
CA LEU A 113 5.02 -8.69 4.73
C LEU A 113 4.82 -7.47 5.60
N VAL A 114 4.68 -6.31 4.96
CA VAL A 114 4.49 -5.04 5.67
C VAL A 114 3.33 -4.28 5.05
N LEU A 115 2.39 -3.87 5.88
CA LEU A 115 1.35 -2.90 5.53
C LEU A 115 1.79 -1.50 5.98
N ILE A 116 1.79 -0.54 5.06
CA ILE A 116 2.08 0.87 5.33
C ILE A 116 0.82 1.71 5.22
N GLY A 117 0.36 2.29 6.32
CA GLY A 117 -0.78 3.21 6.33
C GLY A 117 -1.32 3.48 7.73
N ASN A 118 -2.14 4.52 7.86
CA ASN A 118 -2.79 4.83 9.13
C ASN A 118 -3.88 3.80 9.42
N ASN A 119 -3.87 3.23 10.63
CA ASN A 119 -4.83 2.24 11.10
C ASN A 119 -6.21 2.85 11.44
N ASP A 120 -6.75 3.69 10.57
CA ASP A 120 -8.13 4.18 10.70
C ASP A 120 -9.09 3.10 10.18
N LYS A 121 -9.21 2.02 10.96
CA LYS A 121 -10.21 0.94 10.90
C LYS A 121 -10.68 0.50 9.51
N THR A 122 -10.03 -0.51 8.95
CA THR A 122 -10.73 -1.52 8.13
C THR A 122 -11.12 -2.69 9.03
N THR A 123 -12.33 -2.62 9.61
CA THR A 123 -13.00 -3.82 10.12
C THR A 123 -13.34 -4.68 8.91
N THR A 124 -12.54 -5.72 8.66
CA THR A 124 -12.90 -6.82 7.78
C THR A 124 -14.03 -7.61 8.45
N THR A 125 -15.27 -7.17 8.27
CA THR A 125 -16.44 -7.98 8.59
C THR A 125 -16.51 -9.12 7.59
N THR A 126 -15.98 -10.28 7.99
CA THR A 126 -16.27 -11.55 7.33
C THR A 126 -17.74 -11.88 7.58
N THR A 127 -18.64 -11.43 6.71
CA THR A 127 -20.06 -11.81 6.78
C THR A 127 -20.20 -13.25 6.24
N THR A 128 -20.09 -14.21 7.15
CA THR A 128 -20.68 -15.54 6.94
C THR A 128 -22.19 -15.41 7.18
N THR A 129 -22.97 -15.33 6.12
CA THR A 129 -24.44 -15.28 6.21
C THR A 129 -24.98 -16.68 6.51
N THR A 130 -25.26 -16.96 7.80
CA THR A 130 -26.15 -18.03 8.22
C THR A 130 -27.46 -17.42 8.71
N THR A 131 -28.56 -17.87 8.11
CA THR A 131 -29.96 -17.50 8.35
C THR A 131 -30.40 -17.72 9.79
N THR A 132 -31.05 -16.72 10.43
CA THR A 132 -32.23 -16.92 11.29
C THR A 132 -32.93 -15.59 11.60
N THR A 133 -34.26 -15.64 11.54
CA THR A 133 -35.29 -14.65 11.83
C THR A 133 -35.37 -14.18 13.29
N SER A 134 -35.59 -12.88 13.53
CA SER A 134 -36.74 -12.31 14.30
C SER A 134 -36.55 -10.84 14.71
N SER A 135 -37.69 -10.21 15.03
CA SER A 135 -38.09 -8.81 15.12
C SER A 135 -37.58 -7.92 16.27
N SER A 136 -37.69 -6.59 16.05
CA SER A 136 -38.23 -5.54 16.96
C SER A 136 -37.29 -4.44 17.55
N THR A 137 -37.60 -3.19 17.14
CA THR A 137 -37.65 -1.88 17.85
C THR A 137 -36.60 -1.36 18.86
N SER A 138 -36.08 -0.18 18.50
CA SER A 138 -36.01 1.09 19.27
C SER A 138 -34.89 1.41 20.29
N ASN A 139 -34.45 2.68 20.17
CA ASN A 139 -33.95 3.62 21.17
C ASN A 139 -32.48 3.55 21.66
N GLY A 140 -31.70 4.52 21.18
CA GLY A 140 -31.22 5.66 21.97
C GLY A 140 -30.34 5.42 23.22
N SER A 141 -29.22 6.16 23.24
CA SER A 141 -28.54 6.78 24.39
C SER A 141 -27.19 6.17 24.82
N THR A 142 -26.16 7.01 24.67
CA THR A 142 -25.08 7.29 25.62
C THR A 142 -24.19 6.14 26.09
N SER A 143 -22.93 6.13 25.63
CA SER A 143 -21.84 5.41 26.30
C SER A 143 -20.67 6.34 26.59
N THR A 144 -20.56 6.72 27.85
CA THR A 144 -19.30 7.02 28.53
C THR A 144 -18.30 5.90 28.25
N GLY A 145 -17.09 6.24 27.77
CA GLY A 145 -16.06 5.26 27.48
C GLY A 145 -14.69 5.85 27.76
N LEU A 146 -14.04 5.30 28.78
CA LEU A 146 -12.71 5.64 29.24
C LEU A 146 -11.71 5.61 28.08
N SER A 147 -11.01 6.72 27.86
CA SER A 147 -9.83 6.79 26.99
C SER A 147 -8.65 6.17 27.73
N VAL A 148 -8.48 4.85 27.55
CA VAL A 148 -7.24 4.15 27.91
C VAL A 148 -6.17 4.63 26.95
N ALA A 149 -5.19 5.36 27.47
CA ALA A 149 -3.95 5.65 26.74
C ALA A 149 -3.20 4.34 26.51
N ILE A 150 -3.16 3.86 25.27
CA ILE A 150 -2.41 2.66 24.90
C ILE A 150 -1.22 3.10 24.04
N SER A 151 -0.03 2.93 24.62
CA SER A 151 1.27 3.10 23.97
C SER A 151 1.42 2.15 22.75
N PRO A 152 2.26 2.49 21.76
CA PRO A 152 2.36 1.73 20.52
C PRO A 152 2.82 0.30 20.80
N SER A 153 1.93 -0.67 20.60
CA SER A 153 2.20 -2.09 20.74
C SER A 153 2.48 -2.70 19.37
N LYS A 154 3.66 -3.30 19.21
CA LYS A 154 4.00 -4.15 18.06
C LYS A 154 3.22 -5.47 18.18
N SER A 155 2.01 -5.56 17.63
CA SER A 155 1.32 -6.85 17.50
C SER A 155 1.80 -7.57 16.23
N LYS A 156 2.46 -8.71 16.42
CA LYS A 156 3.01 -9.56 15.36
C LYS A 156 2.03 -10.71 15.01
N GLU A 157 0.73 -10.50 15.22
CA GLU A 157 -0.24 -11.59 15.36
C GLU A 157 -0.65 -12.27 14.04
N ASP A 158 -0.27 -11.74 12.88
CA ASP A 158 -0.71 -12.32 11.59
C ASP A 158 0.39 -12.54 10.54
N GLY A 159 1.67 -12.52 10.94
CA GLY A 159 2.81 -12.62 10.00
C GLY A 159 2.96 -11.41 9.08
N ILE A 160 2.09 -10.41 9.21
CA ILE A 160 2.14 -9.12 8.53
C ILE A 160 2.51 -8.07 9.59
N SER A 161 3.57 -7.30 9.33
CA SER A 161 3.96 -6.16 10.16
C SER A 161 3.21 -4.91 9.71
N ILE A 162 2.84 -4.03 10.63
CA ILE A 162 2.15 -2.78 10.31
C ILE A 162 3.02 -1.61 10.74
N ALA A 163 3.15 -0.59 9.88
CA ALA A 163 3.80 0.67 10.19
C ALA A 163 3.06 1.83 9.51
N PRO A 164 3.13 3.06 10.02
CA PRO A 164 2.41 4.19 9.42
C PRO A 164 3.09 4.74 8.15
N SER A 165 4.42 4.63 8.04
CA SER A 165 5.21 5.12 6.90
C SER A 165 6.41 4.21 6.61
N LEU A 166 7.00 4.32 5.41
CA LEU A 166 8.24 3.58 5.11
C LEU A 166 9.39 4.11 5.98
N HIS A 167 9.48 5.43 6.12
CA HIS A 167 10.46 6.07 6.99
C HIS A 167 10.45 5.46 8.41
N GLU A 168 9.28 5.36 9.04
CA GLU A 168 9.16 4.78 10.38
C GLU A 168 9.49 3.28 10.40
N TYR A 169 9.09 2.51 9.38
CA TYR A 169 9.40 1.08 9.34
C TYR A 169 10.92 0.79 9.28
N PHE A 170 11.69 1.62 8.57
CA PHE A 170 13.12 1.42 8.35
C PHE A 170 14.03 2.16 9.34
N GLU A 171 13.58 3.22 10.02
CA GLU A 171 14.41 3.86 11.06
C GLU A 171 14.51 3.03 12.36
N TYR A 172 13.50 2.23 12.69
CA TYR A 172 13.46 1.46 13.93
C TYR A 172 13.95 0.00 13.78
N LYS A 173 14.73 -0.30 12.73
CA LYS A 173 15.33 -1.62 12.45
C LYS A 173 16.84 -1.54 12.29
#